data_AF-A0A7K3WW33-F1
#
_entry.id   AF-A0A7K3WW33-F1
#
_cell.length_a   1.000
_cell.length_b   1.000
_cell.length_c   1.000
_cell.angle_alpha   90.00
_cell.angle_beta   90.00
_cell.angle_gamma   90.00
#
_symmetry.space_group_name_H-M   'P 1'
#
loop_
_entity.id
_entity.type
_entity.pdbx_description
1 polymer ?
#
loop_
_entity_poly.entity_id
_entity_poly.type
_entity_poly.pdbx_seq_one_letter_code
_entity_poly.pdbx_strand_id
1 'polypeptide(L)'
;MQQNKKDEEFYNPIDKDKITETPGLIPYPHTIGSPAFAPNQEGAIKKTAIRVMEEQCHTQMDQIREQIALLAKQAEKIKTRMETSKAIYGADMAFEPLAGETYHLYAREKDAFVLSMVGPKEWGRKIPFKHYVATVKLLSDRTWEVLE
;
A
#
# COMPACT_ATOMS: atom_id res chain seq x y z
N MET A 1 28.15 8.99 91.02
CA MET A 1 29.27 9.61 90.28
C MET A 1 29.21 9.04 88.86
N GLN A 2 29.16 9.74 87.74
CA GLN A 2 29.34 11.15 87.36
C GLN A 2 28.43 11.38 86.12
N GLN A 3 27.55 12.39 86.20
CA GLN A 3 27.53 13.61 85.36
C GLN A 3 26.79 13.49 84.01
N ASN A 4 25.54 13.98 84.03
CA ASN A 4 24.81 14.49 82.86
C ASN A 4 25.65 15.57 82.17
N LYS A 5 26.09 15.30 80.94
CA LYS A 5 26.51 16.34 80.01
C LYS A 5 25.23 17.02 79.51
N LYS A 6 25.07 18.30 79.84
CA LYS A 6 24.06 19.15 79.21
C LYS A 6 24.43 19.30 77.75
N ASP A 7 23.56 18.87 76.85
CA ASP A 7 23.69 19.15 75.43
C ASP A 7 23.61 20.67 75.27
N GLU A 8 24.72 21.27 74.84
CA GLU A 8 24.75 22.68 74.46
C GLU A 8 23.78 22.88 73.29
N GLU A 9 22.93 23.91 73.35
CA GLU A 9 22.02 24.25 72.26
C GLU A 9 22.84 24.57 71.01
N PHE A 10 22.97 23.58 70.12
CA PHE A 10 23.64 23.71 68.84
C PHE A 10 22.86 24.72 67.98
N TYR A 11 23.36 25.96 67.95
CA TYR A 11 22.83 27.00 67.08
C TYR A 11 23.33 26.77 65.65
N ASN A 12 22.49 26.15 64.83
CA ASN A 12 22.76 26.03 63.40
C ASN A 12 22.74 27.44 62.78
N PRO A 13 23.86 27.94 62.22
CA PRO A 13 23.90 29.26 61.60
C PRO A 13 23.15 29.32 60.26
N ILE A 14 22.67 28.18 59.75
CA ILE A 14 21.94 28.07 58.49
C ILE A 14 20.46 28.42 58.72
N ASP A 15 19.98 29.36 57.91
CA ASP A 15 18.59 29.80 57.88
C ASP A 15 17.64 28.63 57.59
N LYS A 16 16.72 28.37 58.53
CA LYS A 16 15.76 27.24 58.46
C LYS A 16 14.85 27.34 57.25
N ASP A 17 14.56 28.57 56.78
CA ASP A 17 13.67 28.81 55.64
C ASP A 17 14.36 28.52 54.29
N LYS A 18 15.68 28.31 54.27
CA LYS A 18 16.49 28.05 53.07
C LYS A 18 16.96 26.60 52.93
N ILE A 19 16.51 25.72 53.82
CA ILE A 19 16.82 24.30 53.79
C ILE A 19 15.53 23.49 53.80
N THR A 20 15.58 22.27 53.29
CA THR A 20 14.48 21.33 53.41
C THR A 20 14.98 20.13 54.21
N GLU A 21 14.21 19.73 55.23
CA GLU A 21 14.52 18.57 56.08
C GLU A 21 14.47 17.24 55.32
N THR A 22 13.83 17.21 54.14
CA THR A 22 13.70 16.02 53.29
C THR A 22 14.10 16.27 51.84
N PRO A 23 15.40 16.43 51.54
CA PRO A 23 15.89 16.76 50.19
C PRO A 23 15.53 15.74 49.09
N GLY A 24 15.38 14.47 49.44
CA GLY A 24 15.12 13.38 48.48
C GLY A 24 13.71 13.34 47.89
N LEU A 25 12.78 14.15 48.41
CA LEU A 25 11.37 14.18 47.98
C LEU A 25 11.06 15.31 46.99
N ILE A 26 12.00 16.22 46.75
CA ILE A 26 11.76 17.43 45.97
C ILE A 26 12.12 17.19 44.50
N PRO A 27 11.22 17.47 43.55
CA PRO A 27 11.48 17.28 42.11
C PRO A 27 12.35 18.40 41.49
N TYR A 28 12.82 19.35 42.30
CA TYR A 28 13.63 20.49 41.91
C TYR A 28 14.80 20.68 42.89
N PRO A 29 15.87 21.39 42.48
CA PRO A 29 17.03 21.56 43.32
C PRO A 29 16.76 22.48 44.52
N HIS A 30 17.28 22.07 45.67
CA HIS A 30 17.00 22.66 46.98
C HIS A 30 18.17 23.52 47.52
N THR A 31 19.25 23.70 46.73
CA THR A 31 20.42 24.51 47.11
C THR A 31 20.84 25.47 45.99
N ILE A 32 21.48 26.57 46.38
CA ILE A 32 21.92 27.66 45.47
C ILE A 32 23.06 27.19 44.54
N GLY A 33 23.83 26.15 44.92
CA GLY A 33 24.89 25.54 44.11
C GLY A 33 24.43 24.41 43.19
N SER A 34 23.12 24.14 43.12
CA SER A 34 22.58 23.08 42.28
C SER A 34 22.58 23.44 40.79
N PRO A 35 22.61 22.46 39.87
CA PRO A 35 22.51 22.70 38.43
C PRO A 35 21.22 23.44 38.06
N ALA A 36 21.32 24.38 37.12
CA ALA A 36 20.15 25.05 36.56
C ALA A 36 19.28 24.04 35.80
N PHE A 37 17.97 24.06 36.05
CA PHE A 37 16.98 23.24 35.34
C PHE A 37 16.03 24.16 34.58
N ALA A 38 15.76 23.84 33.32
CA ALA A 38 14.79 24.54 32.50
C ALA A 38 13.67 23.56 32.11
N PRO A 39 12.40 24.02 32.04
CA PRO A 39 11.33 23.21 31.48
C PRO A 39 11.71 22.72 30.08
N ASN A 40 11.53 21.43 29.82
CA ASN A 40 11.74 20.85 28.51
C ASN A 40 10.68 21.35 27.52
N GLN A 41 11.03 21.41 26.23
CA GLN A 41 10.11 21.85 25.18
C GLN A 41 9.16 20.71 24.73
N GLU A 42 8.53 20.01 25.67
CA GLU A 42 7.65 18.86 25.38
C GLU A 42 6.53 19.21 24.41
N GLY A 43 5.94 20.40 24.55
CA GLY A 43 4.87 20.85 23.66
C GLY A 43 5.32 21.01 22.22
N ALA A 44 6.53 21.52 21.98
CA ALA A 44 7.08 21.68 20.63
C ALA A 44 7.45 20.33 20.01
N ILE A 45 8.01 19.42 20.81
CA ILE A 45 8.35 18.05 20.39
C ILE A 45 7.08 17.30 20.00
N LYS A 46 6.03 17.32 20.85
CA LYS A 46 4.75 16.66 20.58
C LYS A 46 4.07 17.20 19.32
N LYS A 47 4.01 18.53 19.16
CA LYS A 47 3.46 19.16 17.94
C LYS A 47 4.20 18.75 16.68
N THR A 48 5.53 18.70 16.74
CA THR A 48 6.36 18.26 15.62
C THR A 48 6.11 16.80 15.28
N ALA A 49 6.04 15.93 16.30
CA ALA A 49 5.74 14.51 16.11
C ALA A 49 4.36 14.28 15.49
N ILE A 50 3.33 15.02 15.93
CA ILE A 50 1.97 14.93 15.34
C ILE A 50 1.99 15.35 13.88
N ARG A 51 2.64 16.47 13.54
CA ARG A 51 2.73 16.92 12.15
C ARG A 51 3.43 15.91 11.25
N VAL A 52 4.56 15.36 11.71
CA VAL A 52 5.29 14.32 10.96
C VAL A 52 4.44 13.06 10.78
N MET A 53 3.70 12.67 11.81
CA MET A 53 2.77 11.54 11.74
C MET A 53 1.64 11.78 10.73
N GLU A 54 1.06 12.98 10.70
CA GLU A 54 0.02 13.36 9.74
C GLU A 54 0.54 13.32 8.29
N GLU A 55 1.72 13.90 8.04
CA GLU A 55 2.40 13.87 6.75
C GLU A 55 2.67 12.41 6.29
N GLN A 56 3.14 11.56 7.21
CA GLN A 56 3.36 10.14 6.94
C GLN A 56 2.06 9.40 6.63
N CYS A 57 1.00 9.64 7.39
CA CYS A 57 -0.31 9.05 7.15
C CYS A 57 -0.86 9.45 5.79
N HIS A 58 -0.72 10.72 5.40
CA HIS A 58 -1.13 11.20 4.09
C HIS A 58 -0.42 10.45 2.96
N THR A 59 0.91 10.31 3.08
CA THR A 59 1.74 9.59 2.11
C THR A 59 1.32 8.13 1.98
N GLN A 60 1.04 7.45 3.09
CA GLN A 60 0.55 6.06 3.07
C GLN A 60 -0.83 5.96 2.43
N MET A 61 -1.70 6.92 2.69
CA MET A 61 -3.03 6.95 2.08
C MET A 61 -2.95 7.13 0.56
N ASP A 62 -2.01 7.95 0.07
CA ASP A 62 -1.75 8.08 -1.36
C ASP A 62 -1.26 6.79 -2.00
N GLN A 63 -0.33 6.09 -1.34
CA GLN A 63 0.12 4.76 -1.79
C GLN A 63 -1.03 3.75 -1.88
N ILE A 64 -1.92 3.73 -0.89
CA ILE A 64 -3.11 2.86 -0.90
C ILE A 64 -4.03 3.22 -2.06
N ARG A 65 -4.24 4.50 -2.36
CA ARG A 65 -5.06 4.93 -3.50
C ARG A 65 -4.47 4.45 -4.83
N GLU A 66 -3.16 4.58 -5.01
CA GLU A 66 -2.48 4.09 -6.22
C GLU A 66 -2.63 2.58 -6.38
N GLN A 67 -2.48 1.83 -5.28
CA GLN A 67 -2.68 0.38 -5.28
C GLN A 67 -4.12 0.01 -5.66
N ILE A 68 -5.12 0.70 -5.12
CA ILE A 68 -6.53 0.48 -5.47
C ILE A 68 -6.78 0.77 -6.94
N ALA A 69 -6.24 1.87 -7.48
CA ALA A 69 -6.38 2.20 -8.90
C ALA A 69 -5.75 1.13 -9.80
N LEU A 70 -4.58 0.61 -9.40
CA LEU A 70 -3.93 -0.49 -10.10
C LEU A 70 -4.75 -1.79 -10.03
N LEU A 71 -5.31 -2.12 -8.87
CA LEU A 71 -6.20 -3.28 -8.69
C LEU A 71 -7.46 -3.16 -9.55
N ALA A 72 -8.07 -1.98 -9.63
CA ALA A 72 -9.23 -1.73 -10.49
C ALA A 72 -8.88 -1.99 -11.97
N LYS A 73 -7.74 -1.46 -12.44
CA LYS A 73 -7.25 -1.71 -13.80
C LYS A 73 -6.95 -3.20 -14.06
N GLN A 74 -6.43 -3.91 -13.06
CA GLN A 74 -6.21 -5.36 -13.17
C GLN A 74 -7.54 -6.13 -13.26
N ALA A 75 -8.53 -5.76 -12.45
CA ALA A 75 -9.86 -6.36 -12.49
C ALA A 75 -10.55 -6.15 -13.85
N GLU A 76 -10.46 -4.95 -14.42
CA GLU A 76 -10.96 -4.67 -15.78
C GLU A 76 -10.30 -5.56 -16.83
N LYS A 77 -8.96 -5.69 -16.81
CA LYS A 77 -8.24 -6.59 -17.72
C LYS A 77 -8.70 -8.04 -17.59
N ILE A 78 -8.91 -8.53 -16.36
CA ILE A 78 -9.40 -9.89 -16.11
C ILE A 78 -10.81 -10.06 -16.68
N LYS A 79 -11.69 -9.07 -16.48
CA LYS A 79 -13.04 -9.07 -17.04
C LYS A 79 -13.02 -9.13 -18.56
N THR A 80 -12.25 -8.27 -19.22
CA THR A 80 -12.11 -8.27 -20.69
C THR A 80 -11.59 -9.63 -21.18
N ARG A 81 -10.58 -10.20 -20.52
CA ARG A 81 -10.06 -11.54 -20.86
C ARG A 81 -11.13 -12.62 -20.77
N MET A 82 -11.95 -12.61 -19.72
CA MET A 82 -13.07 -13.54 -19.55
C MET A 82 -14.12 -13.37 -20.66
N GLU A 83 -14.49 -12.13 -20.99
CA GLU A 83 -15.46 -11.83 -22.05
C GLU A 83 -14.97 -12.29 -23.43
N THR A 84 -13.71 -12.00 -23.78
CA THR A 84 -13.07 -12.48 -25.01
C THR A 84 -13.03 -14.01 -25.05
N SER A 85 -12.64 -14.65 -23.94
CA SER A 85 -12.59 -16.11 -23.87
C SER A 85 -13.98 -16.72 -24.06
N LYS A 86 -15.01 -16.14 -23.44
CA LYS A 86 -16.40 -16.57 -23.61
C LYS A 86 -16.87 -16.43 -25.06
N ALA A 87 -16.51 -15.34 -25.74
CA ALA A 87 -16.83 -15.15 -27.14
C ALA A 87 -16.16 -16.19 -28.05
N ILE A 88 -14.88 -16.51 -27.79
CA ILE A 88 -14.14 -17.50 -28.57
C ILE A 88 -14.65 -18.92 -28.31
N TYR A 89 -14.88 -19.31 -27.05
CA TYR A 89 -15.46 -20.63 -26.75
C TYR A 89 -16.92 -20.78 -27.19
N GLY A 90 -17.64 -19.66 -27.36
CA GLY A 90 -18.96 -19.64 -27.99
C GLY A 90 -18.94 -19.69 -29.52
N ALA A 91 -17.76 -19.56 -30.14
CA ALA A 91 -17.61 -19.65 -31.58
C ALA A 91 -17.66 -21.12 -32.04
N ASP A 92 -18.07 -21.33 -33.29
CA ASP A 92 -18.00 -22.62 -33.96
C ASP A 92 -16.52 -22.94 -34.27
N MET A 93 -16.04 -24.10 -33.79
CA MET A 93 -14.65 -24.52 -33.87
C MET A 93 -14.58 -25.95 -34.41
N ALA A 94 -13.84 -26.15 -35.50
CA ALA A 94 -13.65 -27.47 -36.13
C ALA A 94 -12.32 -28.15 -35.72
N PHE A 95 -11.58 -27.57 -34.77
CA PHE A 95 -10.28 -28.05 -34.33
C PHE A 95 -10.05 -27.75 -32.84
N GLU A 96 -9.08 -28.46 -32.25
CA GLU A 96 -8.60 -28.17 -30.89
C GLU A 96 -7.47 -27.12 -30.95
N PRO A 97 -7.63 -25.97 -30.28
CA PRO A 97 -6.61 -24.92 -30.31
C PRO A 97 -5.41 -25.30 -29.44
N LEU A 98 -4.21 -25.11 -29.96
CA LEU A 98 -2.94 -25.35 -29.28
C LEU A 98 -2.38 -24.07 -28.69
N ALA A 99 -1.82 -24.19 -27.48
CA ALA A 99 -1.21 -23.06 -26.81
C ALA A 99 0.05 -22.59 -27.54
N GLY A 100 0.21 -21.27 -27.67
CA GLY A 100 1.30 -20.61 -28.40
C GLY A 100 0.94 -20.22 -29.82
N GLU A 101 -0.12 -20.80 -30.39
CA GLU A 101 -0.53 -20.56 -31.78
C GLU A 101 -1.48 -19.36 -31.91
N THR A 102 -1.46 -18.78 -33.11
CA THR A 102 -2.30 -17.63 -33.48
C THR A 102 -3.46 -18.09 -34.35
N TYR A 103 -4.62 -17.50 -34.09
CA TYR A 103 -5.90 -17.84 -34.70
C TYR A 103 -6.63 -16.56 -35.10
N HIS A 104 -7.61 -16.69 -35.97
CA HIS A 104 -8.37 -15.57 -36.52
C HIS A 104 -9.87 -15.83 -36.36
N LEU A 105 -10.55 -14.86 -35.76
CA LEU A 105 -11.99 -14.90 -35.52
C LEU A 105 -12.72 -14.23 -36.68
N TYR A 106 -13.70 -14.94 -37.22
CA TYR A 106 -14.53 -14.47 -38.33
C TYR A 106 -16.02 -14.49 -37.98
N ALA A 107 -16.79 -13.56 -38.56
CA ALA A 107 -18.25 -13.53 -38.45
C ALA A 107 -18.91 -14.21 -39.65
N ARG A 108 -19.89 -15.09 -39.40
CA ARG A 108 -20.76 -15.72 -40.40
C ARG A 108 -22.07 -14.92 -40.56
N GLU A 109 -22.89 -15.25 -41.56
CA GLU A 109 -24.12 -14.49 -41.89
C GLU A 109 -25.23 -14.46 -40.81
N LYS A 110 -25.12 -15.26 -39.74
CA LYS A 110 -26.14 -15.41 -38.68
C LYS A 110 -25.61 -15.11 -37.27
N ASP A 111 -24.78 -14.08 -37.13
CA ASP A 111 -24.14 -13.67 -35.85
C ASP A 111 -23.34 -14.77 -35.13
N ALA A 112 -23.04 -15.87 -35.83
CA ALA A 112 -22.15 -16.91 -35.35
C ALA A 112 -20.71 -16.51 -35.63
N PHE A 113 -19.86 -16.63 -34.62
CA PHE A 113 -18.42 -16.51 -34.77
C PHE A 113 -17.81 -17.86 -35.13
N VAL A 114 -16.72 -17.84 -35.89
CA VAL A 114 -15.94 -19.02 -36.26
C VAL A 114 -14.47 -18.74 -35.99
N LEU A 115 -13.80 -19.67 -35.32
CA LEU A 115 -12.34 -19.60 -35.17
C LEU A 115 -11.66 -20.35 -36.32
N SER A 116 -10.65 -19.74 -36.92
CA SER A 116 -9.88 -20.30 -38.04
C SER A 116 -8.38 -20.14 -37.79
N MET A 117 -7.57 -21.06 -38.32
CA MET A 117 -6.10 -20.92 -38.36
C MET A 117 -5.62 -20.05 -39.51
N VAL A 118 -6.44 -19.89 -40.56
CA VAL A 118 -6.08 -19.14 -41.78
C VAL A 118 -6.34 -17.66 -41.58
N GLY A 119 -5.33 -16.83 -41.83
CA GLY A 119 -5.40 -15.38 -41.68
C GLY A 119 -6.12 -14.66 -42.82
N PRO A 120 -6.56 -13.39 -42.60
CA PRO A 120 -7.34 -12.63 -43.59
C PRO A 120 -6.62 -12.44 -44.93
N LYS A 121 -5.28 -12.41 -44.91
CA LYS A 121 -4.41 -12.24 -46.09
C LYS A 121 -4.04 -13.57 -46.77
N GLU A 122 -4.29 -14.70 -46.12
CA GLU A 122 -3.95 -16.03 -46.62
C GLU A 122 -5.11 -16.68 -47.38
N TRP A 123 -6.32 -16.12 -47.22
CA TRP A 123 -7.43 -16.47 -48.09
C TRP A 123 -7.09 -16.10 -49.53
N GLY A 124 -7.40 -17.02 -50.45
CA GLY A 124 -7.26 -16.76 -51.88
C GLY A 124 -8.27 -15.72 -52.39
N ARG A 125 -8.81 -15.94 -53.59
CA ARG A 125 -9.71 -14.95 -54.23
C ARG A 125 -11.02 -14.66 -53.48
N LYS A 126 -11.46 -15.53 -52.56
CA LYS A 126 -12.68 -15.36 -51.78
C LYS A 126 -12.47 -15.85 -50.34
N ILE A 127 -12.86 -15.01 -49.39
CA ILE A 127 -12.98 -15.38 -47.98
C ILE A 127 -14.38 -16.01 -47.80
N PRO A 128 -14.52 -17.19 -47.18
CA PRO A 128 -15.81 -17.86 -46.99
C PRO A 128 -16.67 -17.22 -45.88
N PHE A 129 -16.15 -16.19 -45.21
CA PHE A 129 -16.77 -15.50 -44.09
C PHE A 129 -17.11 -14.06 -44.45
N LYS A 130 -18.10 -13.50 -43.75
CA LYS A 130 -18.66 -12.17 -44.04
C LYS A 130 -17.71 -11.05 -43.62
N HIS A 131 -17.09 -11.18 -42.45
CA HIS A 131 -16.19 -10.17 -41.90
C HIS A 131 -15.09 -10.79 -41.03
N TYR A 132 -13.90 -10.20 -41.10
CA TYR A 132 -12.80 -10.48 -40.17
C TYR A 132 -13.03 -9.68 -38.89
N VAL A 133 -12.98 -10.34 -37.72
CA VAL A 133 -13.29 -9.70 -36.44
C VAL A 133 -12.00 -9.34 -35.71
N ALA A 134 -11.14 -10.33 -35.47
CA ALA A 134 -9.92 -10.14 -34.71
C ALA A 134 -8.92 -11.29 -34.93
N THR A 135 -7.65 -11.03 -34.65
CA THR A 135 -6.59 -12.02 -34.52
C THR A 135 -6.33 -12.25 -33.04
N VAL A 136 -6.35 -13.52 -32.64
CA VAL A 136 -6.22 -13.93 -31.24
C VAL A 136 -5.13 -14.98 -31.09
N LYS A 137 -4.37 -14.92 -30.01
CA LYS A 137 -3.35 -15.90 -29.67
C LYS A 137 -3.77 -16.68 -28.44
N LEU A 138 -3.66 -18.00 -28.49
CA LEU A 138 -3.84 -18.81 -27.29
C LEU A 138 -2.53 -18.80 -26.50
N LEU A 139 -2.58 -18.30 -25.27
CA LEU A 139 -1.43 -18.29 -24.36
C LEU A 139 -1.25 -19.64 -23.65
N SER A 140 -0.07 -19.83 -23.03
CA SER A 140 0.30 -21.06 -22.34
C SER A 140 -0.62 -21.43 -21.17
N ASP A 141 -1.28 -20.45 -20.57
CA ASP A 141 -2.25 -20.60 -19.50
C ASP A 141 -3.69 -20.85 -20.02
N ARG A 142 -3.84 -21.15 -21.31
CA ARG A 142 -5.11 -21.31 -22.04
C ARG A 142 -5.98 -20.05 -22.05
N THR A 143 -5.40 -18.87 -21.82
CA THR A 143 -6.12 -17.60 -22.01
C THR A 143 -5.93 -17.07 -23.43
N TRP A 144 -6.87 -16.24 -23.88
CA TRP A 144 -6.82 -15.65 -25.20
C TRP A 144 -6.35 -14.20 -25.13
N GLU A 145 -5.38 -13.85 -25.96
CA GLU A 145 -4.89 -12.48 -26.14
C GLU A 145 -5.29 -11.97 -27.54
N VAL A 146 -5.86 -10.77 -27.62
CA VAL A 146 -6.19 -10.14 -28.91
C VAL A 146 -4.97 -9.38 -29.42
N LEU A 147 -4.52 -9.72 -30.63
CA LEU A 147 -3.37 -9.10 -31.28
C LEU A 147 -3.77 -7.97 -32.24
N GLU A 148 -4.86 -8.14 -32.98
CA GLU A 148 -5.35 -7.20 -34.02
C GLU A 148 -6.87 -7.22 -34.11
#